data_AF-A0A6P2DJA8-F1
#
_entry.id   AF-A0A6P2DJA8-F1
#
_cell.length_a   1.000
_cell.length_b   1.000
_cell.length_c   1.000
_cell.angle_alpha   90.00
_cell.angle_beta   90.00
_cell.angle_gamma   90.00
#
_symmetry.space_group_name_H-M   'P 1'
#
loop_
_entity.id
_entity.type
_entity.pdbx_description
1 polymer ?
#
loop_
_entity_poly.entity_id
_entity_poly.type
_entity_poly.pdbx_seq_one_letter_code
_entity_poly.pdbx_strand_id
1 'polypeptide(L)'
;MRVALPGGSRKSVYLGVYGSPESKAEYARRVQALGTSIPTAVAGPSVTDLTVAEPRVQFREHADRHYHHPDGKPTSPIWAFKLTAKPMKELFAYLAANEFGPSALKTLRARMVEFG
;
A
#
# COMPACT_ATOMS: atom_id res chain seq x y z
N MET A 1 -1.59 18.22 6.41
CA MET A 1 -2.41 17.06 5.96
C MET A 1 -3.16 17.44 4.68
N ARG A 2 -3.27 16.56 3.67
CA ARG A 2 -4.13 16.80 2.49
C ARG A 2 -5.49 16.14 2.69
N VAL A 3 -6.56 16.86 2.42
CA VAL A 3 -7.95 16.38 2.54
C VAL A 3 -8.65 16.56 1.18
N ALA A 4 -9.41 15.56 0.76
CA ALA A 4 -10.24 15.64 -0.44
C ALA A 4 -11.54 16.40 -0.13
N LEU A 5 -11.95 17.27 -1.04
CA LEU A 5 -13.21 18.02 -0.96
C LEU A 5 -14.26 17.36 -1.87
N PRO A 6 -15.58 17.56 -1.61
CA PRO A 6 -16.65 16.96 -2.40
C PRO A 6 -16.60 17.25 -3.92
N GLY A 7 -15.91 18.32 -4.34
CA GLY A 7 -15.68 18.66 -5.75
C GLY A 7 -14.43 18.04 -6.38
N GLY A 8 -13.81 17.03 -5.77
CA GLY A 8 -12.62 16.33 -6.30
C GLY A 8 -11.29 17.06 -6.13
N SER A 9 -11.31 18.32 -5.68
CA SER A 9 -10.11 19.08 -5.35
C SER A 9 -9.51 18.67 -3.99
N ARG A 10 -8.22 18.94 -3.78
CA ARG A 10 -7.51 18.63 -2.53
C ARG A 10 -7.02 19.92 -1.87
N LYS A 11 -7.19 20.03 -0.55
CA LYS A 11 -6.69 21.15 0.25
C LYS A 11 -5.66 20.69 1.28
N SER A 12 -4.61 21.47 1.44
CA SER A 12 -3.66 21.31 2.54
C SER A 12 -4.20 22.00 3.79
N VAL A 13 -4.28 21.26 4.89
CA VAL A 13 -4.67 21.73 6.21
C VAL A 13 -3.45 21.71 7.12
N TYR A 14 -3.19 22.86 7.75
CA TYR A 14 -2.20 23.00 8.81
C TYR A 14 -2.75 22.43 10.11
N LEU A 15 -1.94 21.63 10.82
CA LEU A 15 -2.36 20.94 12.05
C LEU A 15 -1.88 21.66 13.32
N GLY A 16 -0.95 22.61 13.17
CA GLY A 16 -0.17 23.14 14.29
C GLY A 16 1.32 22.82 14.12
N VAL A 17 2.12 23.30 15.07
CA VAL A 17 3.57 23.11 15.06
C VAL A 17 3.90 21.62 15.05
N TYR A 18 4.88 21.22 14.24
CA TYR A 18 5.27 19.82 14.12
C TYR A 18 5.62 19.21 15.48
N GLY A 19 5.04 18.06 15.80
CA GLY A 19 5.29 17.32 17.04
C GLY A 19 4.56 17.84 18.28
N SER A 20 3.86 18.97 18.19
CA SER A 20 3.14 19.54 19.33
C SER A 20 1.90 18.72 19.72
N PRO A 21 1.46 18.80 20.99
CA PRO A 21 0.20 18.16 21.42
C PRO A 21 -1.00 18.59 20.58
N GLU A 22 -1.07 19.86 20.20
CA GLU A 22 -2.15 20.44 19.39
C GLU A 22 -2.16 19.82 17.98
N SER A 23 -0.98 19.65 17.38
CA SER A 23 -0.83 19.01 16.06
C SER A 23 -1.28 17.55 16.05
N LYS A 24 -0.99 16.82 17.13
CA LYS A 24 -1.45 15.44 17.31
C LYS A 24 -2.97 15.37 17.54
N ALA A 25 -3.53 16.27 18.34
CA ALA A 25 -4.96 16.33 18.61
C ALA A 25 -5.77 16.67 17.34
N GLU A 26 -5.35 17.67 16.57
CA GLU A 26 -5.99 18.03 15.30
C GLU A 26 -5.86 16.94 14.24
N TYR A 27 -4.71 16.23 14.20
CA TYR A 27 -4.57 15.05 13.34
C TYR A 27 -5.58 13.97 13.71
N ALA A 28 -5.65 13.58 14.99
CA ALA A 28 -6.56 12.54 15.47
C ALA A 28 -8.04 12.86 15.18
N ARG A 29 -8.46 14.11 15.45
CA ARG A 29 -9.82 14.60 15.14
C ARG A 29 -10.15 14.45 13.66
N ARG A 30 -9.23 14.81 12.76
CA ARG A 30 -9.45 14.76 11.31
C ARG A 30 -9.44 13.34 10.78
N VAL A 31 -8.60 12.46 11.32
CA VAL A 31 -8.61 11.04 10.98
C VAL A 31 -9.94 10.41 11.38
N GLN A 32 -10.48 10.72 12.57
CA GLN A 32 -11.81 10.24 12.98
C GLN A 32 -12.92 10.71 12.04
N ALA A 33 -12.92 12.00 11.66
CA ALA A 33 -13.91 12.55 10.73
C ALA A 33 -13.81 11.97 9.31
N LEU A 34 -12.62 11.52 8.88
CA LEU A 34 -12.45 10.80 7.62
C LEU A 34 -12.89 9.34 7.73
N GLY A 35 -12.64 8.68 8.87
CA GLY A 35 -13.04 7.30 9.11
C GLY A 35 -14.55 7.08 9.01
N THR A 36 -15.37 8.09 9.32
CA THR A 36 -16.83 8.05 9.16
C THR A 36 -17.32 8.36 7.74
N SER A 37 -16.45 8.86 6.86
CA SER A 37 -16.77 9.32 5.50
C SER A 37 -16.14 8.45 4.40
N ILE A 38 -15.28 7.50 4.74
CA ILE A 38 -14.76 6.54 3.75
C ILE A 38 -15.88 5.51 3.53
N PRO A 39 -16.46 5.40 2.32
CA PRO A 39 -17.23 4.22 1.99
C PRO A 39 -16.27 3.05 2.17
N THR A 40 -16.53 2.21 3.17
CA THR A 40 -15.81 0.95 3.36
C THR A 40 -16.31 -0.02 2.30
N ALA A 41 -16.00 0.27 1.04
CA ALA A 41 -16.14 -0.56 -0.15
C ALA A 41 -15.98 0.35 -1.37
N VAL A 42 -14.78 0.35 -1.97
CA VAL A 42 -14.76 0.41 -3.42
C VAL A 42 -15.27 -0.97 -3.85
N ALA A 43 -16.54 -1.05 -4.21
CA ALA A 43 -17.12 -2.24 -4.83
C ALA A 43 -16.52 -2.40 -6.24
N GLY A 44 -15.25 -2.76 -6.30
CA GLY A 44 -14.72 -3.57 -7.40
C GLY A 44 -15.17 -5.02 -7.20
N PRO A 45 -14.89 -5.93 -8.17
CA PRO A 45 -15.15 -7.36 -7.98
C PRO A 45 -14.65 -7.80 -6.60
N SER A 46 -15.44 -8.61 -5.90
CA SER A 46 -15.17 -8.94 -4.51
C SER A 46 -13.74 -9.46 -4.37
N VAL A 47 -12.90 -8.70 -3.65
CA VAL A 47 -11.52 -9.06 -3.31
C VAL A 47 -11.46 -10.34 -2.45
N THR A 48 -12.61 -10.94 -2.14
CA THR A 48 -12.78 -12.17 -1.37
C THR A 48 -12.18 -13.40 -2.03
N ASP A 49 -12.00 -13.39 -3.35
CA ASP A 49 -11.62 -14.62 -4.08
C ASP A 49 -10.15 -14.60 -4.53
N LEU A 50 -9.47 -13.45 -4.39
CA LEU A 50 -8.06 -13.34 -4.75
C LEU A 50 -7.18 -13.77 -3.59
N THR A 51 -6.23 -14.64 -3.90
CA THR A 51 -5.05 -14.93 -3.09
C THR A 51 -4.00 -13.83 -3.27
N VAL A 52 -3.02 -13.74 -2.37
CA VAL A 52 -1.90 -12.78 -2.50
C VAL A 52 -1.06 -13.04 -3.76
N ALA A 53 -1.00 -14.28 -4.27
CA ALA A 53 -0.22 -14.60 -5.46
C ALA A 53 -0.77 -13.98 -6.75
N GLU A 54 -2.08 -13.87 -6.89
CA GLU A 54 -2.74 -13.39 -8.12
C GLU A 54 -2.46 -11.91 -8.45
N PRO A 55 -2.65 -10.93 -7.55
CA PRO A 55 -2.30 -9.55 -7.82
C PRO A 55 -0.79 -9.38 -8.05
N ARG A 56 0.04 -10.21 -7.44
CA ARG A 56 1.50 -10.21 -7.68
C ARG A 56 1.83 -10.62 -9.11
N VAL A 57 1.16 -11.64 -9.66
CA VAL A 57 1.36 -12.06 -11.06
C VAL A 57 0.94 -10.94 -12.02
N GLN A 58 -0.23 -10.35 -11.81
CA GLN A 58 -0.71 -9.23 -12.62
C GLN A 58 0.21 -8.00 -12.51
N PHE A 59 0.67 -7.67 -11.30
CA PHE A 59 1.59 -6.56 -11.08
C PHE A 59 2.94 -6.78 -11.78
N ARG A 60 3.45 -8.01 -11.83
CA ARG A 60 4.70 -8.32 -12.55
C ARG A 60 4.61 -7.92 -14.02
N GLU A 61 3.52 -8.27 -14.69
CA GLU A 61 3.32 -7.92 -16.11
C GLU A 61 3.23 -6.41 -16.33
N HIS A 62 2.61 -5.69 -15.40
CA HIS A 62 2.61 -4.23 -15.42
C HIS A 62 4.02 -3.67 -15.19
N ALA A 63 4.73 -4.18 -14.19
CA ALA A 63 6.06 -3.72 -13.83
C ALA A 63 7.07 -3.89 -14.96
N ASP A 64 7.03 -5.03 -15.66
CA ASP A 64 7.88 -5.34 -16.82
C ASP A 64 7.59 -4.45 -18.05
N ARG A 65 6.47 -3.73 -18.08
CA ARG A 65 6.17 -2.75 -19.15
C ARG A 65 6.40 -1.32 -18.72
N HIS A 66 6.19 -1.03 -17.43
CA HIS A 66 6.12 0.33 -16.93
C HIS A 66 7.45 0.85 -16.37
N TYR A 67 8.24 -0.01 -15.72
CA TYR A 67 9.44 0.40 -14.98
C TYR A 67 10.71 0.31 -15.84
N HIS A 68 10.71 1.00 -16.99
CA HIS A 68 11.85 1.10 -17.89
C HIS A 68 12.26 2.55 -18.12
N HIS A 69 13.56 2.76 -18.24
CA HIS A 69 14.12 4.01 -18.75
C HIS A 69 13.76 4.17 -20.24
N PRO A 70 13.85 5.40 -20.79
CA PRO A 70 13.65 5.62 -22.24
C PRO A 70 14.61 4.80 -23.12
N ASP A 71 15.76 4.37 -22.59
CA ASP A 71 16.71 3.49 -23.27
C ASP A 71 16.36 1.98 -23.17
N GLY A 72 15.18 1.66 -22.61
CA GLY A 72 14.66 0.30 -22.46
C GLY A 72 15.22 -0.47 -21.27
N LYS A 73 16.21 0.08 -20.54
CA LYS A 73 16.76 -0.61 -19.36
C LYS A 73 15.76 -0.61 -18.21
N PRO A 74 15.63 -1.70 -17.45
CA PRO A 74 14.80 -1.70 -16.27
C PRO A 74 15.31 -0.66 -15.26
N THR A 75 14.39 0.06 -14.67
CA THR A 75 14.70 0.99 -13.58
C THR A 75 15.00 0.21 -12.28
N SER A 76 15.81 0.79 -11.39
CA SER A 76 16.14 0.20 -10.08
C SER A 76 14.94 -0.35 -9.27
N PRO A 77 13.72 0.25 -9.30
CA PRO A 77 12.54 -0.28 -8.64
C PRO A 77 12.15 -1.73 -8.97
N ILE A 78 12.49 -2.23 -10.17
CA ILE A 78 12.09 -3.58 -10.57
C ILE A 78 12.80 -4.66 -9.75
N TRP A 79 14.05 -4.41 -9.32
CA TRP A 79 14.84 -5.34 -8.52
C TRP A 79 14.30 -5.47 -7.10
N ALA A 80 13.85 -4.36 -6.51
CA ALA A 80 13.22 -4.36 -5.20
C ALA A 80 11.95 -5.23 -5.17
N PHE A 81 11.14 -5.18 -6.24
CA PHE A 81 9.97 -6.06 -6.36
C PHE A 81 10.37 -7.54 -6.47
N LYS A 82 11.40 -7.87 -7.25
CA LYS A 82 11.87 -9.26 -7.37
C LYS A 82 12.34 -9.84 -6.03
N LEU A 83 13.00 -9.01 -5.21
CA LEU A 83 13.46 -9.41 -3.87
C LEU A 83 12.30 -9.69 -2.90
N THR A 84 11.23 -8.89 -2.93
CA THR A 84 10.06 -9.10 -2.07
C THR A 84 9.18 -10.25 -2.56
N ALA A 85 9.17 -10.51 -3.88
CA ALA A 85 8.28 -11.50 -4.50
C ALA A 85 8.56 -12.94 -4.06
N LYS A 86 9.80 -13.29 -3.72
CA LYS A 86 10.18 -14.64 -3.28
C LYS A 86 9.61 -14.97 -1.89
N PRO A 87 9.93 -14.24 -0.80
CA PRO A 87 9.39 -14.55 0.52
C PRO A 87 7.87 -14.35 0.59
N MET A 88 7.30 -13.41 -0.18
CA MET A 88 5.85 -13.26 -0.28
C MET A 88 5.17 -14.50 -0.87
N LYS A 89 5.79 -15.13 -1.88
CA LYS A 89 5.29 -16.41 -2.45
C LYS A 89 5.39 -17.54 -1.43
N GLU A 90 6.53 -17.66 -0.77
CA GLU A 90 6.80 -18.78 0.16
C GLU A 90 5.86 -18.73 1.39
N LEU A 91 5.57 -17.54 1.90
CA LEU A 91 4.79 -17.39 3.14
C LEU A 91 3.29 -17.22 2.90
N PHE A 92 2.88 -16.56 1.82
CA PHE A 92 1.52 -16.02 1.71
C PHE A 92 0.83 -16.30 0.38
N ALA A 93 1.40 -17.10 -0.55
CA ALA A 93 0.84 -17.25 -1.90
C ALA A 93 -0.66 -17.60 -1.94
N TYR A 94 -1.12 -18.45 -1.01
CA TYR A 94 -2.51 -18.93 -0.95
C TYR A 94 -3.37 -18.21 0.10
N LEU A 95 -2.78 -17.24 0.83
CA LEU A 95 -3.54 -16.43 1.77
C LEU A 95 -4.52 -15.56 0.98
N ALA A 96 -5.76 -15.44 1.44
CA ALA A 96 -6.70 -14.50 0.85
C ALA A 96 -6.15 -13.08 0.96
N ALA A 97 -6.25 -12.29 -0.11
CA ALA A 97 -5.65 -10.97 -0.19
C ALA A 97 -6.27 -10.01 0.84
N ASN A 98 -7.54 -10.20 1.21
CA ASN A 98 -8.22 -9.45 2.26
C ASN A 98 -7.76 -9.83 3.68
N GLU A 99 -7.12 -10.99 3.87
CA GLU A 99 -6.52 -11.42 5.14
C GLU A 99 -5.05 -10.99 5.26
N PHE A 100 -4.45 -10.51 4.16
CA PHE A 100 -3.08 -9.99 4.15
C PHE A 100 -3.01 -8.62 4.83
N GLY A 101 -2.84 -8.63 6.16
CA GLY A 101 -2.82 -7.43 6.99
C GLY A 101 -1.43 -7.01 7.51
N PRO A 102 -1.39 -6.06 8.47
CA PRO A 102 -0.15 -5.54 9.04
C PRO A 102 0.76 -6.58 9.72
N SER A 103 0.21 -7.68 10.27
CA SER A 103 1.03 -8.75 10.85
C SER A 103 1.78 -9.54 9.78
N ALA A 104 1.12 -9.86 8.67
CA ALA A 104 1.73 -10.54 7.52
C ALA A 104 2.87 -9.69 6.93
N LEU A 105 2.70 -8.37 6.86
CA LEU A 105 3.78 -7.44 6.46
C LEU A 105 4.98 -7.47 7.41
N LYS A 106 4.76 -7.56 8.72
CA LYS A 106 5.86 -7.68 9.71
C LYS A 106 6.63 -8.99 9.52
N THR A 107 5.92 -10.10 9.33
CA THR A 107 6.52 -11.41 9.09
C THR A 107 7.29 -11.44 7.77
N LEU A 108 6.71 -10.88 6.69
CA LEU A 108 7.39 -10.74 5.40
C LEU A 108 8.71 -9.97 5.55
N ARG A 109 8.68 -8.83 6.25
CA ARG A 109 9.88 -8.03 6.51
C ARG A 109 10.93 -8.81 7.29
N ALA A 110 10.53 -9.54 8.34
CA ALA A 110 11.45 -10.37 9.11
C ALA A 110 12.13 -11.41 8.21
N ARG A 111 11.35 -12.09 7.36
CA ARG A 111 11.87 -13.06 6.40
C ARG A 111 12.84 -12.44 5.38
N MET A 112 12.58 -11.21 4.94
CA MET A 112 13.50 -10.50 4.04
C MET A 112 14.84 -10.21 4.72
N VAL A 113 14.83 -9.79 5.99
CA VAL A 113 16.07 -9.54 6.77
C VAL A 113 16.88 -10.82 6.95
N GLU A 114 16.24 -11.98 7.11
CA GLU A 114 16.95 -13.27 7.17
C GLU A 114 17.62 -13.66 5.85
N PHE A 115 17.11 -13.17 4.71
CA PHE A 115 17.66 -13.46 3.39
C PHE A 115 18.83 -12.53 3.00
N GLY A 116 19.03 -11.40 3.68
CA GLY A 116 20.13 -10.44 3.43
C GLY A 116 19.67 -9.00 3.31
#